data_AF-A0A378C2W9-F1
#
_entry.id   AF-A0A378C2W9-F1
#
_cell.length_a   1.000
_cell.length_b   1.000
_cell.length_c   1.000
_cell.angle_alpha   90.00
_cell.angle_beta   90.00
_cell.angle_gamma   90.00
#
_symmetry.space_group_name_H-M   'P 1'
#
loop_
_entity.id
_entity.type
_entity.pdbx_description
1 polymer ?
#
loop_
_entity_poly.entity_id
_entity_poly.type
_entity_poly.pdbx_seq_one_letter_code
_entity_poly.pdbx_strand_id
1 'polypeptide(L)' 'MTVSVALGLAYAAWNVGILHGNVSLLAAASYFTPVLSSALAAILLSATLSWSFWQGAGMVCLGSLLCWYATRR' A
#
# COMPACT_ATOMS: atom_id res chain seq x y z
N MET A 1 1.89 8.48 22.23
CA MET A 1 2.03 7.03 22.51
C MET A 1 1.51 6.17 21.36
N THR A 2 0.29 6.36 20.87
CA THR A 2 -0.33 5.54 19.80
C THR A 2 0.43 5.53 18.46
N VAL A 3 0.92 6.69 17.99
CA VAL A 3 1.72 6.76 16.75
C VAL A 3 3.03 5.97 16.86
N SER A 4 3.67 6.01 18.03
CA SER A 4 4.92 5.31 18.32
C SER A 4 4.75 3.79 18.26
N VAL A 5 3.63 3.27 18.79
CA VAL A 5 3.28 1.84 18.71
C VAL A 5 3.00 1.42 17.27
N ALA A 6 2.21 2.21 16.53
CA ALA A 6 1.92 1.94 15.13
C ALA A 6 3.19 1.90 14.27
N LEU A 7 4.09 2.86 14.45
CA LEU A 7 5.38 2.89 13.75
C LEU A 7 6.28 1.71 14.15
N GLY A 8 6.35 1.37 15.43
CA GLY A 8 7.12 0.22 15.91
C GLY A 8 6.64 -1.10 15.29
N LEU A 9 5.32 -1.31 15.23
CA LEU A 9 4.72 -2.49 14.58
C LEU A 9 4.94 -2.49 13.07
N ALA A 10 4.80 -1.34 12.40
CA ALA A 10 5.08 -1.23 10.97
C ALA A 10 6.53 -1.58 10.64
N TYR A 11 7.49 -1.10 11.45
CA TYR A 11 8.91 -1.44 11.29
C TYR A 11 9.20 -2.92 11.58
N ALA A 12 8.57 -3.49 12.60
CA ALA A 12 8.71 -4.93 12.88
C ALA A 12 8.17 -5.78 11.72
N ALA A 13 6.99 -5.46 11.20
CA ALA A 13 6.40 -6.14 10.05
C ALA A 13 7.26 -6.00 8.78
N TRP A 14 7.83 -4.82 8.54
CA TRP A 14 8.76 -4.58 7.43
C TRP A 14 10.03 -5.43 7.55
N ASN A 15 10.66 -5.46 8.72
CA ASN A 15 11.87 -6.27 8.95
C ASN A 15 11.61 -7.76 8.76
N VAL A 16 10.49 -8.27 9.30
CA VAL A 16 10.09 -9.67 9.09
C VAL A 16 9.85 -9.94 7.60
N GLY A 17 9.19 -9.03 6.90
CA GLY A 17 8.92 -9.14 5.45
C GLY A 17 10.19 -9.14 4.59
N ILE A 18 11.22 -8.38 4.93
CA ILE A 18 12.52 -8.41 4.24
C ILE A 18 13.28 -9.69 4.53
N LEU A 19 13.33 -10.12 5.79
CA LEU A 19 14.17 -11.24 6.23
C LEU A 19 13.62 -12.60 5.82
N HIS A 20 12.29 -12.76 5.86
CA HIS A 20 11.64 -14.07 5.66
C HIS A 20 10.67 -14.09 4.46
N GLY A 21 10.39 -12.94 3.86
CA GLY A 21 9.42 -12.81 2.76
C GLY A 21 10.06 -12.63 1.39
N ASN A 22 9.20 -12.49 0.37
CA ASN A 22 9.63 -12.13 -0.98
C ASN A 22 9.63 -10.61 -1.14
N VAL A 23 10.80 -10.00 -1.21
CA VAL A 23 10.98 -8.54 -1.35
C VAL A 23 10.23 -7.99 -2.58
N SER A 24 10.09 -8.79 -3.64
CA SER A 24 9.31 -8.42 -4.83
C SER A 24 7.83 -8.25 -4.52
N LEU A 25 7.29 -9.17 -3.71
CA LEU A 25 5.90 -9.13 -3.27
C LEU A 25 5.69 -7.99 -2.27
N LEU A 26 6.67 -7.72 -1.41
CA LEU A 26 6.64 -6.61 -0.47
C LEU A 26 6.61 -5.27 -1.20
N ALA A 27 7.45 -5.10 -2.24
CA ALA A 27 7.43 -3.93 -3.11
C ALA A 27 6.08 -3.77 -3.84
N ALA A 28 5.53 -4.87 -4.37
CA ALA A 28 4.20 -4.86 -4.99
C ALA A 28 3.11 -4.45 -3.99
N ALA A 29 3.14 -4.97 -2.76
CA ALA A 29 2.23 -4.60 -1.69
C ALA A 29 2.33 -3.11 -1.33
N SER A 30 3.54 -2.54 -1.31
CA SER A 30 3.74 -1.11 -1.09
C SER A 30 3.09 -0.24 -2.16
N TYR A 31 2.94 -0.71 -3.40
CA TYR A 31 2.22 0.04 -4.44
C TYR A 31 0.71 0.13 -4.21
N PHE A 32 0.14 -0.69 -3.32
CA PHE A 32 -1.25 -0.58 -2.88
C PHE A 32 -1.46 0.40 -1.71
N THR A 33 -0.41 1.02 -1.20
CA THR A 33 -0.48 2.03 -0.11
C THR A 33 -1.55 3.11 -0.34
N PRO A 34 -1.66 3.77 -1.52
CA PRO A 34 -2.70 4.78 -1.72
C PRO A 34 -4.12 4.21 -1.60
N VAL A 35 -4.36 2.99 -2.08
CA VAL A 35 -5.67 2.32 -1.99
C VAL A 35 -5.99 1.99 -0.53
N LEU A 36 -5.06 1.38 0.20
CA LEU A 36 -5.26 0.99 1.60
C LEU A 36 -5.39 2.21 2.53
N SER A 37 -4.56 3.23 2.32
CA SER A 37 -4.61 4.48 3.08
C SER A 37 -5.95 5.19 2.90
N SER A 38 -6.42 5.29 1.66
CA SER A 38 -7.69 5.94 1.35
C SER A 38 -8.90 5.12 1.80
N ALA A 39 -8.84 3.79 1.74
CA ALA A 39 -9.87 2.92 2.33
C ALA A 39 -9.98 3.12 3.85
N LEU A 40 -8.85 3.12 4.55
CA LEU A 40 -8.79 3.33 6.00
C LEU A 40 -9.31 4.73 6.37
N ALA A 41 -8.91 5.76 5.61
CA ALA A 41 -9.40 7.13 5.80
C ALA A 41 -10.91 7.24 5.55
N ALA A 42 -11.43 6.59 4.51
CA ALA A 42 -12.87 6.54 4.23
C ALA A 42 -13.67 5.97 5.41
N ILE A 43 -13.17 4.89 6.01
CA ILE A 43 -13.79 4.25 7.18
C ILE A 43 -13.72 5.18 8.40
N LEU A 44 -12.53 5.71 8.70
CA LEU A 44 -12.29 6.55 9.88
C LEU A 44 -13.06 7.87 9.85
N LEU A 45 -13.12 8.52 8.69
CA LEU A 45 -13.80 9.79 8.51
C LEU A 45 -15.28 9.63 8.10
N SER A 46 -15.77 8.39 7.94
CA SER A 46 -17.09 8.11 7.36
C SER A 46 -17.31 8.83 6.02
N ALA A 47 -16.26 8.96 5.23
CA ALA A 47 -16.25 9.71 3.97
C ALA A 47 -16.58 8.78 2.81
N THR A 48 -17.49 9.21 1.93
CA THR A 48 -17.81 8.47 0.70
C THR A 48 -16.78 8.81 -0.37
N LEU A 49 -15.86 7.89 -0.66
CA LEU A 49 -14.96 8.05 -1.80
C LEU A 49 -15.73 7.77 -3.10
N SER A 50 -15.66 8.71 -4.04
CA SER A 50 -16.36 8.59 -5.32
C SER A 50 -15.82 7.44 -6.16
N TRP A 51 -16.62 6.97 -7.12
CA TRP A 51 -16.17 5.93 -8.04
C TRP A 51 -14.93 6.35 -8.86
N SER A 52 -14.87 7.61 -9.29
CA SER A 52 -13.71 8.17 -10.00
C SER A 52 -12.43 8.12 -9.16
N PHE A 53 -12.52 8.30 -7.84
CA PHE A 53 -11.37 8.15 -6.95
C PHE A 53 -10.82 6.71 -7.00
N TRP A 54 -11.69 5.71 -6.89
CA TRP A 54 -11.26 4.30 -6.91
C TRP A 54 -10.69 3.89 -8.28
N GLN A 55 -11.24 4.44 -9.37
CA GLN A 55 -10.66 4.27 -10.70
C GLN A 55 -9.25 4.85 -10.79
N GLY A 56 -9.05 6.08 -10.30
CA GLY A 56 -7.73 6.71 -10.27
C GLY A 56 -6.72 5.95 -9.39
N ALA A 57 -7.13 5.53 -8.20
CA ALA A 57 -6.30 4.73 -7.31
C ALA A 57 -5.92 3.38 -7.95
N GLY A 58 -6.87 2.72 -8.61
CA GLY A 58 -6.63 1.51 -9.38
C GLY A 58 -5.66 1.72 -10.55
N MET A 59 -5.80 2.81 -11.31
CA MET A 59 -4.88 3.18 -12.39
C MET A 59 -3.44 3.38 -11.90
N VAL A 60 -3.25 4.02 -10.74
CA VAL A 60 -1.93 4.23 -10.15
C VAL A 60 -1.29 2.90 -9.72
N CYS A 61 -2.06 2.01 -9.08
CA CYS A 61 -1.58 0.68 -8.72
C CYS A 61 -1.22 -0.15 -9.97
N LEU A 62 -2.08 -0.14 -10.99
CA LEU A 62 -1.82 -0.83 -12.26
C LEU A 62 -0.59 -0.27 -12.97
N GLY A 63 -0.43 1.06 -13.04
CA GLY A 63 0.75 1.70 -13.63
C GLY A 63 2.05 1.32 -12.91
N SER A 64 2.01 1.23 -11.59
CA SER A 64 3.16 0.82 -10.77
C SER A 64 3.53 -0.65 -11.03
N LEU A 65 2.53 -1.54 -11.10
CA LEU A 65 2.73 -2.96 -11.44
C LEU A 65 3.25 -3.15 -12.87
N LEU A 66 2.75 -2.37 -13.83
CA LEU A 66 3.23 -2.39 -15.22
C LEU A 66 4.69 -1.92 -15.32
N CYS A 67 5.05 -0.84 -14.61
CA CYS A 67 6.43 -0.35 -14.55
C CYS A 67 7.38 -1.40 -13.96
N TRP A 68 6.96 -2.04 -12.86
CA TRP A 68 7.70 -3.14 -12.25
C TRP A 68 7.87 -4.34 -13.20
N TYR A 69 6.82 -4.71 -13.92
CA TYR A 69 6.90 -5.79 -14.90
C TYR A 69 7.83 -5.44 -16.07
N ALA A 70 7.79 -4.20 -16.54
CA ALA A 70 8.66 -3.72 -17.62
C ALA A 70 10.14 -3.69 -17.20
N THR A 71 10.46 -3.39 -15.94
CA THR A 71 11.83 -3.41 -15.42
C THR A 71 12.33 -4.82 -15.03
N ARG A 72 11.45 -5.83 -15.05
CA ARG A 72 11.82 -7.25 -14.90
C ARG A 72 12.02 -7.98 -16.22
N ARG A 73 11.79 -7.31 -17.35
CA ARG A 73 12.29 -7.73 -18.67
C ARG A 73 13.66 -7.13 -18.89
#